data_AF-A0A8T4N8X7-F1
#
_entry.id   AF-A0A8T4N8X7-F1
#
_cell.length_a   1.000
_cell.length_b   1.000
_cell.length_c   1.000
_cell.angle_alpha   90.00
_cell.angle_beta   90.00
_cell.angle_gamma   90.00
#
_symmetry.space_group_name_H-M   'P 1'
#
loop_
_entity.id
_entity.type
_entity.pdbx_description
1 polymer ?
#
loop_
_entity_poly.entity_id
_entity_poly.type
_entity_poly.pdbx_seq_one_letter_code
_entity_poly.pdbx_strand_id
1 'polypeptide(L)' 'MKLQKRMSRIYKGKKYYKYIVNIPEEEIIKAGLKEGDEMMVESKHESINLSKFKKAKKNR' A
#
# COMPACT_ATOMS: atom_id res chain seq x y z
N MET A 1 -4.40 -3.14 -14.68
CA MET A 1 -4.15 -2.03 -13.71
C MET A 1 -2.94 -1.23 -14.17
N LYS A 2 -2.75 0.03 -13.70
CA LYS A 2 -1.56 0.85 -13.99
C LYS A 2 -1.08 1.55 -12.72
N LEU A 3 0.23 1.74 -12.58
CA LEU A 3 0.80 2.57 -11.52
C LEU A 3 0.60 4.04 -11.88
N GLN A 4 -0.23 4.75 -11.12
CA GLN A 4 -0.55 6.15 -11.34
C GLN A 4 0.29 7.04 -10.43
N LYS A 5 1.01 8.02 -11.01
CA LYS A 5 1.69 9.06 -10.24
C LYS A 5 0.77 10.27 -10.09
N ARG A 6 0.46 10.65 -8.85
CA ARG A 6 -0.35 11.86 -8.56
C ARG A 6 0.43 12.81 -7.66
N MET A 7 0.28 14.11 -7.90
CA MET A 7 0.81 15.12 -6.99
C MET A 7 0.05 15.01 -5.66
N SER A 8 0.80 14.87 -4.57
CA SER A 8 0.25 14.71 -3.22
C SER A 8 0.13 16.07 -2.53
N ARG A 9 1.26 16.78 -2.40
CA ARG A 9 1.31 18.11 -1.78
C ARG A 9 2.52 18.89 -2.23
N ILE A 10 2.45 20.21 -2.09
CA ILE A 10 3.61 21.09 -2.19
C ILE A 10 3.96 21.52 -0.77
N TYR A 11 5.22 21.35 -0.37
CA TYR A 11 5.69 21.77 0.95
C TYR A 11 7.07 22.42 0.83
N LYS A 12 7.19 23.66 1.31
CA LYS A 12 8.40 24.50 1.20
C LYS A 12 8.98 24.52 -0.23
N GLY A 13 8.11 24.72 -1.23
CA GLY A 13 8.49 24.74 -2.64
C GLY A 13 8.81 23.38 -3.27
N LYS A 14 8.87 22.29 -2.50
CA LYS A 14 9.10 20.94 -3.01
C LYS A 14 7.78 20.24 -3.32
N LYS A 15 7.67 19.66 -4.51
CA LYS A 15 6.51 18.85 -4.95
C LYS A 15 6.70 17.41 -4.47
N TYR A 16 5.75 16.93 -3.68
CA TYR A 16 5.69 15.54 -3.22
C TYR A 16 4.66 14.79 -4.05
N TYR A 17 5.02 13.61 -4.53
CA TYR A 17 4.14 12.74 -5.32
C TYR A 17 3.80 11.49 -4.52
N LYS A 18 2.62 10.94 -4.80
CA LYS A 18 2.20 9.61 -4.35
C LYS A 18 1.92 8.72 -5.56
N TYR A 19 2.16 7.43 -5.38
CA TYR A 19 1.82 6.43 -6.37
C TYR A 19 0.55 5.68 -5.92
N ILE A 20 -0.36 5.43 -6.86
CA ILE A 20 -1.64 4.76 -6.62
C ILE A 20 -1.76 3.61 -7.61
N VAL A 21 -2.17 2.46 -7.13
CA VAL A 21 -2.63 1.32 -7.94
C VAL A 21 -4.08 1.04 -7.57
N ASN A 22 -4.92 0.89 -8.60
CA ASN A 22 -6.33 0.57 -8.40
C ASN A 22 -6.49 -0.95 -8.38
N ILE A 23 -6.61 -1.54 -7.19
CA ILE A 23 -6.81 -2.99 -7.02
C ILE A 23 -8.31 -3.28 -7.20
N PRO A 24 -8.71 -4.22 -8.07
CA PRO A 24 -10.09 -4.67 -8.20
C PRO A 24 -10.66 -5.17 -6.87
N GLU A 25 -11.94 -4.94 -6.64
CA GLU A 25 -12.63 -5.35 -5.42
C GLU A 25 -12.55 -6.87 -5.18
N GLU A 26 -12.66 -7.67 -6.25
CA GLU A 26 -12.52 -9.14 -6.17
C GLU A 26 -11.18 -9.58 -5.55
N GLU A 27 -10.09 -8.88 -5.86
CA GLU A 27 -8.76 -9.20 -5.32
C GLU A 27 -8.63 -8.78 -3.85
N ILE A 28 -9.27 -7.67 -3.45
CA ILE A 28 -9.36 -7.24 -2.04
C ILE A 28 -10.11 -8.29 -1.21
N ILE A 29 -11.24 -8.79 -1.72
CA ILE A 29 -12.05 -9.84 -1.07
C ILE A 29 -11.26 -11.14 -0.95
N LYS A 30 -10.62 -11.60 -2.05
CA LYS A 30 -9.78 -12.82 -2.04
C LYS A 30 -8.62 -12.71 -1.04
N ALA A 31 -8.03 -11.52 -0.91
CA ALA A 31 -6.96 -11.26 0.05
C ALA A 31 -7.47 -11.08 1.50
N GLY A 32 -8.79 -11.09 1.73
CA GLY A 32 -9.40 -10.87 3.04
C GLY A 32 -9.10 -9.49 3.62
N LEU A 33 -8.84 -8.51 2.77
CA LEU A 33 -8.56 -7.12 3.14
C LEU A 33 -9.87 -6.32 3.19
N LYS A 34 -9.86 -5.24 3.96
CA LYS A 34 -10.97 -4.26 4.01
C LYS A 34 -10.43 -2.84 4.12
N GLU A 35 -11.31 -1.88 3.89
CA GLU A 35 -11.00 -0.46 4.12
C GLU A 35 -10.56 -0.23 5.57
N GLY A 36 -9.52 0.58 5.74
CA GLY A 36 -8.94 0.92 7.05
C GLY A 36 -7.96 -0.12 7.62
N ASP A 37 -7.75 -1.26 6.95
CA ASP A 37 -6.72 -2.21 7.38
C ASP A 37 -5.32 -1.57 7.25
N GLU A 38 -4.51 -1.71 8.31
CA GLU A 38 -3.09 -1.33 8.27
C GLU A 38 -2.29 -2.36 7.47
N MET A 39 -1.50 -1.87 6.52
CA MET A 39 -0.75 -2.70 5.58
C MET A 39 0.76 -2.56 5.80
N MET A 40 1.46 -3.68 5.74
CA MET A 40 2.91 -3.74 5.61
C MET A 40 3.28 -3.82 4.12
N VAL A 41 4.31 -3.08 3.73
CA VAL A 41 4.82 -3.04 2.36
C VAL A 41 6.23 -3.62 2.34
N GLU A 42 6.44 -4.65 1.55
CA GLU A 42 7.76 -5.19 1.25
C GLU A 42 8.05 -5.07 -0.24
N SER A 43 9.24 -4.57 -0.59
CA SER A 43 9.66 -4.43 -1.97
C SER A 43 10.83 -5.37 -2.26
N LYS A 44 10.74 -6.12 -3.35
CA LYS A 44 11.83 -6.94 -3.93
C LYS A 44 12.03 -6.50 -5.38
N HIS A 45 13.06 -7.04 -6.04
CA HIS A 45 13.24 -6.77 -7.47
C HIS A 45 11.94 -7.12 -8.23
N GLU A 46 11.44 -6.16 -9.01
CA GLU A 46 10.21 -6.25 -9.83
C GLU A 46 8.89 -6.56 -9.09
N SER A 47 8.85 -6.54 -7.75
CA SER A 47 7.64 -6.89 -6.99
C SER A 47 7.43 -6.05 -5.73
N ILE A 48 6.17 -5.73 -5.46
CA ILE A 48 5.71 -5.09 -4.21
C ILE A 48 4.65 -6.01 -3.60
N ASN A 49 4.92 -6.50 -2.40
CA ASN A 49 4.00 -7.31 -1.64
C ASN A 49 3.32 -6.46 -0.57
N LEU A 50 1.99 -6.50 -0.55
CA LEU A 50 1.14 -5.88 0.46
C LEU A 50 0.56 -6.97 1.35
N SER A 51 0.76 -6.86 2.65
CA SER A 51 0.23 -7.82 3.62
C SER A 51 -0.36 -7.09 4.83
N LYS A 52 -1.29 -7.73 5.56
CA LYS A 52 -1.81 -7.15 6.80
C LYS A 52 -0.68 -6.98 7.81
N PHE A 53 -0.65 -5.82 8.45
CA PHE A 53 0.27 -5.58 9.56
C PHE A 53 -0.10 -6.48 10.74
N LYS A 54 0.62 -7.59 10.92
CA LYS A 54 0.51 -8.43 12.12
C LYS A 54 1.50 -7.91 13.15
N LYS A 55 1.02 -7.23 14.21
CA LYS A 55 1.86 -6.99 15.39
C LYS A 55 2.43 -8.34 15.84
N ALA A 56 3.76 -8.45 15.88
CA ALA A 56 4.42 -9.66 16.35
C ALA A 56 3.87 -10.00 17.74
N LYS A 57 3.29 -11.20 17.91
CA LYS A 57 2.99 -11.73 19.23
C LYS A 57 4.32 -11.86 19.95
N LYS A 58 4.59 -10.97 20.90
CA LYS A 58 5.70 -11.09 21.84
C LYS A 58 5.34 -12.27 22.75
N ASN A 59 5.79 -13.48 22.39
CA ASN A 59 5.69 -14.63 23.28
C ASN A 59 6.48 -14.28 24.55
N ARG A 60 5.76 -14.17 25.66
CA ARG A 60 6.32 -14.11 27.02
C ARG A 60 6.39 -15.52 27.57
#